data_AF-A0A1T4NW82-F1
#
_entry.id   AF-A0A1T4NW82-F1
#
_cell.length_a   1.000
_cell.length_b   1.000
_cell.length_c   1.000
_cell.angle_alpha   90.00
_cell.angle_beta   90.00
_cell.angle_gamma   90.00
#
_symmetry.space_group_name_H-M   'P 1'
#
loop_
_entity.id
_entity.type
_entity.pdbx_description
1 polymer ?
#
loop_
_entity_poly.entity_id
_entity_poly.type
_entity_poly.pdbx_seq_one_letter_code
_entity_poly.pdbx_strand_id
1 'polypeptide(L)' 'MPFSQKIVPNRIVIYAKDVMNITGRSERTARKILQQVRKTNGKGRSAFVTVAEFCRYAGLEESSVQEFLK' A
#
# COMPACT_ATOMS: atom_id res chain seq x y z
N MET A 1 -29.87 0.11 12.17
CA MET A 1 -28.96 1.23 12.50
C MET A 1 -28.16 0.85 13.75
N PRO A 2 -26.91 1.29 13.95
CA PRO A 2 -25.82 1.48 13.00
C PRO A 2 -24.55 0.72 13.48
N PHE A 3 -23.93 -0.12 12.64
CA PHE A 3 -22.57 -0.58 12.93
C PHE A 3 -21.63 0.57 12.61
N SER A 4 -21.24 1.27 13.68
CA SER A 4 -20.25 2.33 13.72
C SER A 4 -18.97 1.88 13.01
N GLN A 5 -18.86 2.17 11.72
CA GLN A 5 -17.60 2.06 11.00
C GLN A 5 -16.66 3.08 11.64
N LYS A 6 -15.74 2.57 12.46
CA LYS A 6 -14.59 3.33 12.94
C LYS A 6 -13.91 3.90 11.71
N ILE A 7 -14.05 5.21 11.49
CA ILE A 7 -13.25 5.96 10.53
C ILE A 7 -11.88 6.10 11.19
N VAL A 8 -11.15 4.98 11.28
CA VAL A 8 -9.71 5.02 11.52
C VAL A 8 -9.16 5.71 10.28
N PRO A 9 -8.35 6.76 10.39
CA PRO A 9 -7.71 7.37 9.24
C PRO A 9 -6.70 6.36 8.68
N ASN A 10 -7.20 5.37 7.94
CA ASN A 10 -6.40 4.43 7.20
C ASN A 10 -5.59 5.28 6.24
N ARG A 11 -4.26 5.30 6.42
CA ARG A 11 -3.38 5.91 5.44
C ARG A 11 -3.68 5.25 4.10
N ILE A 12 -4.42 5.98 3.25
CA ILE A 12 -4.84 5.50 1.93
C ILE A 12 -3.60 5.32 1.04
N VAL A 13 -2.58 6.14 1.29
CA VAL A 13 -1.31 6.16 0.56
C VAL A 13 -0.29 5.28 1.25
N ILE A 14 0.41 4.45 0.46
CA ILE A 14 1.48 3.58 0.92
C ILE A 14 2.86 4.15 0.56
N TYR A 15 3.77 4.18 1.52
CA TYR A 15 5.15 4.65 1.32
C TYR A 15 6.14 3.50 1.25
N ALA A 16 7.37 3.80 0.83
CA ALA A 16 8.43 2.79 0.72
C ALA A 16 8.71 2.10 2.06
N LYS A 17 8.62 2.83 3.19
CA LYS A 17 8.77 2.26 4.54
C LYS A 17 7.70 1.23 4.86
N ASP A 18 6.45 1.51 4.49
CA ASP A 18 5.35 0.58 4.72
C ASP A 18 5.53 -0.68 3.87
N VAL A 19 5.88 -0.50 2.59
CA VAL A 19 6.20 -1.64 1.70
C VAL A 19 7.37 -2.45 2.26
N MET A 20 8.40 -1.83 2.85
CA MET A 20 9.48 -2.56 3.51
C MET A 20 8.98 -3.37 4.70
N ASN A 21 8.14 -2.80 5.56
CA ASN A 21 7.56 -3.50 6.72
C ASN A 21 6.66 -4.67 6.29
N ILE A 22 5.81 -4.46 5.29
CA ILE A 22 4.86 -5.48 4.80
C ILE A 22 5.60 -6.63 4.09
N THR A 23 6.59 -6.30 3.25
CA THR A 23 7.26 -7.30 2.40
C THR A 23 8.55 -7.87 3.02
N GLY A 24 9.05 -7.28 4.11
CA GLY A 24 10.35 -7.61 4.69
C GLY A 24 11.54 -7.36 3.75
N ARG A 25 11.36 -6.56 2.69
CA ARG A 25 12.39 -6.33 1.67
C ARG A 25 13.20 -5.08 1.96
N SER A 26 14.40 -5.03 1.37
CA SER A 26 15.25 -3.84 1.40
C SER A 26 14.59 -2.64 0.72
N GLU A 27 14.97 -1.43 1.13
CA GLU A 27 14.41 -0.17 0.62
C GLU A 27 14.49 -0.05 -0.91
N ARG A 28 15.59 -0.53 -1.51
CA ARG A 28 15.76 -0.55 -2.97
C ARG A 28 14.67 -1.37 -3.66
N THR A 29 14.32 -2.50 -3.08
CA THR A 29 13.29 -3.41 -3.60
C THR A 29 11.91 -2.80 -3.39
N ALA A 30 11.64 -2.21 -2.22
CA ALA A 30 10.39 -1.52 -1.94
C ALA A 30 10.13 -0.36 -2.91
N ARG A 31 11.14 0.47 -3.20
CA ARG A 31 11.04 1.53 -4.22
C ARG A 31 10.80 0.99 -5.62
N LYS A 32 11.43 -0.14 -5.99
CA LYS A 32 11.16 -0.83 -7.27
C LYS A 32 9.71 -1.30 -7.35
N ILE A 33 9.19 -1.92 -6.29
CA ILE A 33 7.81 -2.38 -6.24
C ILE A 33 6.85 -1.20 -6.41
N LEU A 34 7.06 -0.09 -5.69
CA LEU A 34 6.25 1.12 -5.87
C LEU A 34 6.30 1.66 -7.30
N GLN A 35 7.47 1.64 -7.94
CA GLN A 35 7.59 2.03 -9.35
C GLN A 35 6.81 1.10 -10.28
N GLN A 36 6.84 -0.20 -9.98
CA GLN A 36 6.16 -1.21 -10.79
C GLN A 36 4.64 -1.11 -10.63
N VAL A 37 4.15 -0.90 -9.41
CA VAL A 37 2.74 -0.60 -9.11
C VAL A 37 2.28 0.65 -9.86
N ARG A 38 3.09 1.72 -9.86
CA ARG A 38 2.77 2.94 -10.64
C ARG A 38 2.68 2.66 -12.14
N LYS A 39 3.62 1.89 -12.69
CA LYS A 39 3.62 1.51 -14.10
C LYS A 39 2.41 0.66 -14.45
N THR A 40 2.06 -0.33 -13.64
CA THR A 40 0.89 -1.18 -13.88
C THR A 40 -0.42 -0.40 -13.82
N ASN A 41 -0.48 0.64 -12.97
CA ASN A 41 -1.65 1.48 -12.84
C ASN A 41 -1.70 2.67 -13.82
N GLY A 42 -0.73 2.79 -14.74
CA GLY A 42 -0.65 3.89 -15.70
C GLY A 42 -0.43 5.27 -15.06
N LYS A 43 -0.01 5.33 -13.80
CA LYS A 43 0.14 6.58 -13.04
C LYS A 43 1.53 7.20 -13.24
N GLY A 44 1.58 8.53 -13.30
CA GLY A 44 2.83 9.29 -13.39
C GLY A 44 3.77 9.09 -12.20
N ARG A 45 5.07 9.36 -12.37
CA ARG A 45 6.11 9.12 -11.34
C ARG A 45 5.86 9.83 -10.00
N SER A 46 5.15 10.96 -9.99
CA SER A 46 4.77 11.70 -8.77
C SER A 46 3.46 11.25 -8.14
N ALA A 47 2.72 10.35 -8.78
CA ALA A 47 1.43 9.92 -8.26
C ALA A 47 1.59 9.08 -7.00
N PHE A 48 0.65 9.27 -6.08
CA PHE A 48 0.51 8.44 -4.90
C PHE A 48 0.00 7.05 -5.30
N VAL A 49 0.60 6.05 -4.67
CA VAL A 49 0.16 4.65 -4.74
C VAL A 49 -0.72 4.41 -3.53
N THR A 50 -1.90 3.86 -3.75
CA THR A 50 -2.78 3.50 -2.64
C THR A 50 -2.49 2.10 -2.12
N VAL A 51 -2.88 1.83 -0.86
CA VAL A 51 -2.79 0.48 -0.29
C VAL A 51 -3.55 -0.52 -1.16
N ALA A 52 -4.73 -0.17 -1.65
CA ALA A 52 -5.51 -1.00 -2.56
C ALA A 52 -4.75 -1.35 -3.86
N GLU A 53 -4.07 -0.38 -4.47
CA GLU A 53 -3.27 -0.60 -5.69
C GLU A 53 -2.08 -1.53 -5.42
N PHE A 54 -1.42 -1.34 -4.27
CA PHE A 54 -0.34 -2.20 -3.86
C PHE A 54 -0.83 -3.62 -3.55
N CYS A 55 -1.93 -3.77 -2.82
CA CYS A 55 -2.54 -5.07 -2.49
C CYS A 55 -2.94 -5.81 -3.76
N ARG A 56 -3.56 -5.12 -4.72
CA ARG A 56 -3.92 -5.67 -6.03
C ARG A 56 -2.70 -6.11 -6.85
N TYR A 57 -1.59 -5.37 -6.77
CA TYR A 57 -0.35 -5.72 -7.46
C TYR A 57 0.40 -6.87 -6.76
N ALA A 58 0.48 -6.83 -5.44
CA ALA A 58 1.21 -7.80 -4.62
C ALA A 58 0.43 -9.11 -4.39
N GLY A 59 -0.87 -9.13 -4.70
CA GLY A 59 -1.75 -10.26 -4.40
C GLY A 59 -1.97 -10.44 -2.90
N LEU A 60 -1.90 -9.35 -2.12
CA LEU A 60 -2.07 -9.35 -0.67
C LEU A 60 -3.47 -8.86 -0.31
N GLU A 61 -4.03 -9.33 0.81
CA GLU A 61 -5.27 -8.78 1.34
C GLU A 61 -5.01 -7.44 2.04
N GLU A 62 -5.89 -6.46 1.78
CA GLU A 62 -5.89 -5.16 2.47
C GLU A 62 -5.99 -5.32 3.98
N SER A 63 -6.72 -6.34 4.46
CA SER A 63 -6.86 -6.68 5.88
C SER A 63 -5.52 -6.98 6.53
N SER A 64 -4.67 -7.78 5.87
CA SER A 64 -3.33 -8.10 6.38
C SER A 64 -2.42 -6.88 6.37
N VAL A 65 -2.53 -6.04 5.33
CA VAL A 65 -1.72 -4.80 5.24
C VAL A 65 -2.14 -3.76 6.27
N GLN A 66 -3.42 -3.69 6.61
CA GLN A 66 -3.94 -2.83 7.68
C GLN A 66 -3.36 -3.18 9.05
N GLU A 67 -3.05 -4.44 9.33
CA GLU A 67 -2.38 -4.83 10.58
C GLU A 67 -0.95 -4.28 10.68
N PHE A 68 -0.25 -4.14 9.55
CA PHE A 68 1.10 -3.56 9.51
C PHE A 68 1.12 -2.03 9.48
N LEU A 69 -0.03 -1.39 9.28
CA LEU A 69 -0.21 0.07 9.28
C LEU A 69 -0.66 0.64 10.63
N LYS A 70 -0.78 -0.20 11.67
CA LYS A 70 -1.10 0.21 13.06
C LYS A 70 0.01 1.01 13.71
#